data_AF-A0A143DEX3-F1
#
_entry.id   AF-A0A143DEX3-F1
#
_cell.length_a   1.000
_cell.length_b   1.000
_cell.length_c   1.000
_cell.angle_alpha   90.00
_cell.angle_beta   90.00
_cell.angle_gamma   90.00
#
_symmetry.space_group_name_H-M   'P 1'
#
loop_
_entity.id
_entity.type
_entity.pdbx_description
1 polymer ?
#
loop_
_entity_poly.entity_id
_entity_poly.type
_entity_poly.pdbx_seq_one_letter_code
_entity_poly.pdbx_strand_id
1 'polypeptide(L)'
;MLEWTEKMSVGSEALDEDHKRLISMLKELNTALKAGSPAETIRDIMVELAAYTDYHFAAEERVLRMARYEGLDEHIEAHNKWRERLSELQTTLEGKADRRSALKLSDFLSDWLIRHILGDDQKFKPAIEALVNRRKAGSGNDGNQSTPES
;
A
#
# COMPACT_ATOMS: atom_id res chain seq x y z
N MET A 1 -13.05 1.79 13.36
CA MET A 1 -12.90 0.48 12.69
C MET A 1 -12.04 0.72 11.47
N LEU A 2 -10.99 -0.06 11.27
CA LEU A 2 -10.11 0.02 10.11
C LEU A 2 -10.98 -0.44 8.93
N GLU A 3 -11.47 0.41 8.04
CA GLU A 3 -12.37 -0.03 6.97
C GLU A 3 -12.05 0.72 5.69
N TRP A 4 -12.05 0.00 4.57
CA TRP A 4 -11.94 0.62 3.25
C TRP A 4 -13.13 1.55 3.02
N THR A 5 -12.86 2.69 2.39
CA THR A 5 -13.90 3.57 1.87
C THR A 5 -13.46 4.09 0.50
N GLU A 6 -14.40 4.48 -0.36
CA GLU A 6 -14.08 5.04 -1.68
C GLU A 6 -13.20 6.29 -1.66
N LYS A 7 -13.10 6.97 -0.50
CA LYS A 7 -12.16 8.10 -0.30
C LYS A 7 -10.69 7.69 -0.31
N MET A 8 -10.41 6.40 -0.15
CA MET A 8 -9.07 5.82 -0.19
C MET A 8 -8.64 5.45 -1.62
N SER A 9 -9.54 5.54 -2.61
CA SER A 9 -9.20 5.21 -4.00
C SER A 9 -8.23 6.23 -4.60
N VAL A 10 -7.15 5.73 -5.17
CA VAL A 10 -6.13 6.52 -5.89
C VAL A 10 -6.33 6.52 -7.41
N GLY A 11 -7.49 6.06 -7.88
CA GLY A 11 -7.83 6.02 -9.31
C GLY A 11 -7.15 4.87 -10.08
N SER A 12 -6.57 3.90 -9.37
CA SER A 12 -5.98 2.69 -9.93
C SER A 12 -6.56 1.48 -9.21
N GLU A 13 -7.40 0.71 -9.91
CA GLU A 13 -8.04 -0.50 -9.36
C GLU A 13 -7.02 -1.46 -8.74
N ALA A 14 -5.86 -1.64 -9.37
CA ALA A 14 -4.81 -2.51 -8.85
C ALA A 14 -4.24 -2.02 -7.50
N LEU A 15 -4.00 -0.71 -7.34
CA LEU A 15 -3.49 -0.16 -6.08
C LEU A 15 -4.60 -0.15 -5.01
N ASP A 16 -5.84 0.10 -5.41
CA ASP A 16 -6.99 0.08 -4.51
C ASP A 16 -7.24 -1.34 -3.94
N GLU A 17 -7.06 -2.39 -4.73
CA GLU A 17 -7.11 -3.78 -4.25
C GLU A 17 -5.96 -4.10 -3.29
N ASP A 18 -4.75 -3.60 -3.56
CA ASP A 18 -3.62 -3.76 -2.63
C ASP A 18 -3.91 -3.06 -1.29
N HIS A 19 -4.46 -1.84 -1.30
CA HIS A 19 -4.87 -1.13 -0.09
C HIS A 19 -5.91 -1.90 0.71
N LYS A 20 -6.94 -2.45 0.05
CA LYS A 20 -7.97 -3.30 0.70
C LYS A 20 -7.34 -4.52 1.35
N ARG A 21 -6.39 -5.17 0.67
CA ARG A 21 -5.68 -6.35 1.19
C ARG A 21 -4.86 -5.99 2.43
N LEU A 22 -4.07 -4.92 2.39
CA LEU A 22 -3.29 -4.45 3.53
C LEU A 22 -4.16 -4.10 4.73
N ILE A 23 -5.29 -3.42 4.50
CA ILE A 23 -6.31 -3.13 5.52
C ILE A 23 -6.84 -4.44 6.15
N SER A 24 -7.13 -5.46 5.34
CA SER A 24 -7.57 -6.78 5.85
C SER A 24 -6.51 -7.43 6.73
N MET A 25 -5.25 -7.46 6.28
CA MET A 25 -4.16 -8.10 7.01
C MET A 25 -3.90 -7.41 8.36
N LEU A 26 -3.99 -6.09 8.42
CA LEU A 26 -3.90 -5.34 9.68
C LEU A 26 -5.09 -5.61 10.62
N LYS A 27 -6.30 -5.83 10.10
CA LYS A 27 -7.43 -6.29 10.92
C LYS A 27 -7.19 -7.68 11.48
N GLU A 28 -6.68 -8.59 10.66
CA GLU A 28 -6.36 -9.97 11.04
C GLU A 28 -5.33 -9.99 12.15
N LEU A 29 -4.24 -9.22 12.01
CA LEU A 29 -3.22 -9.04 13.05
C LEU A 29 -3.82 -8.50 14.36
N ASN A 30 -4.58 -7.41 14.28
CA ASN A 30 -5.23 -6.81 15.44
C ASN A 30 -6.16 -7.81 16.16
N THR A 31 -6.91 -8.59 15.40
CA THR A 31 -7.84 -9.59 15.93
C THR A 31 -7.07 -10.71 16.62
N ALA A 32 -6.02 -11.23 15.99
CA ALA A 32 -5.17 -12.28 16.54
C ALA A 32 -4.52 -11.85 17.86
N LEU A 33 -3.99 -10.63 17.93
CA LEU A 33 -3.39 -10.05 19.13
C LEU A 33 -4.40 -9.87 20.27
N LYS A 34 -5.61 -9.37 19.96
CA LYS A 34 -6.69 -9.19 20.96
C LYS A 34 -7.17 -10.53 21.52
N ALA A 35 -7.31 -11.52 20.65
CA ALA A 35 -7.68 -12.89 21.02
C ALA A 35 -6.58 -13.60 21.84
N GLY A 36 -5.35 -13.11 21.83
CA GLY A 36 -4.22 -13.82 22.45
C GLY A 36 -3.89 -15.10 21.71
N SER A 37 -3.97 -15.05 20.38
CA SER A 37 -3.70 -16.20 19.51
C SER A 37 -2.27 -16.72 19.69
N PRO A 38 -1.99 -17.97 19.30
CA PRO A 38 -0.65 -18.54 19.37
C PRO A 38 0.39 -17.66 18.66
N ALA A 39 1.61 -17.64 19.18
CA ALA A 39 2.71 -16.83 18.63
C ALA A 39 3.01 -17.18 17.16
N GLU A 40 2.89 -18.45 16.79
CA GLU A 40 3.01 -18.92 15.41
C GLU A 40 1.99 -18.27 14.47
N THR A 41 0.72 -18.22 14.85
CA THR A 41 -0.32 -17.56 14.05
C THR A 41 -0.01 -16.08 13.84
N ILE A 42 0.44 -15.39 14.90
CA ILE A 42 0.80 -13.97 14.81
C ILE A 42 2.02 -13.78 13.90
N ARG A 43 3.04 -14.64 14.03
CA ARG A 43 4.25 -14.62 13.21
C ARG A 43 3.91 -14.80 11.74
N ASP A 44 3.05 -15.76 11.40
CA ASP A 44 2.70 -16.05 10.01
C ASP A 44 1.97 -14.85 9.36
N ILE A 45 1.03 -14.21 10.08
CA ILE A 45 0.38 -12.96 9.64
C ILE A 45 1.41 -11.85 9.42
N MET A 46 2.38 -11.70 10.34
CA MET A 46 3.41 -10.66 10.24
C MET A 46 4.36 -10.87 9.06
N VAL A 47 4.73 -12.12 8.75
CA VAL A 47 5.55 -12.46 7.58
C VAL A 47 4.80 -12.11 6.30
N GLU A 48 3.52 -12.47 6.23
CA GLU A 48 2.70 -12.15 5.06
C GLU A 48 2.55 -10.63 4.91
N LEU A 49 2.26 -9.91 6.00
CA LEU A 49 2.10 -8.45 6.00
C LEU A 49 3.37 -7.74 5.54
N ALA A 50 4.54 -8.17 6.01
CA ALA A 50 5.82 -7.61 5.57
C ALA A 50 6.03 -7.79 4.06
N ALA A 51 5.86 -9.01 3.57
CA ALA A 51 6.05 -9.33 2.16
C ALA A 51 5.06 -8.57 1.26
N TYR A 52 3.78 -8.48 1.68
CA TYR A 52 2.75 -7.80 0.89
C TYR A 52 2.95 -6.29 0.87
N THR A 53 3.35 -5.68 1.99
CA THR A 53 3.65 -4.24 2.02
C THR A 53 4.84 -3.90 1.12
N ASP A 54 5.91 -4.69 1.14
CA ASP A 54 7.05 -4.45 0.26
C ASP A 54 6.69 -4.59 -1.22
N TYR A 55 5.87 -5.59 -1.56
CA TYR A 55 5.32 -5.75 -2.90
C TYR A 55 4.50 -4.52 -3.33
N HIS A 56 3.56 -4.09 -2.50
CA HIS A 56 2.69 -2.96 -2.78
C HIS A 56 3.48 -1.65 -2.94
N PHE A 57 4.36 -1.33 -2.01
CA PHE A 57 5.21 -0.13 -2.07
C PHE A 57 6.09 -0.13 -3.33
N ALA A 58 6.70 -1.26 -3.69
CA ALA A 58 7.49 -1.36 -4.91
C ALA A 58 6.62 -1.18 -6.18
N ALA A 59 5.39 -1.70 -6.18
CA ALA A 59 4.45 -1.52 -7.28
C ALA A 59 4.05 -0.05 -7.44
N GLU A 60 3.73 0.62 -6.33
CA GLU A 60 3.38 2.03 -6.28
C GLU A 60 4.52 2.93 -6.76
N GLU A 61 5.70 2.81 -6.15
CA GLU A 61 6.90 3.57 -6.50
C GLU A 61 7.26 3.45 -7.99
N ARG A 62 7.10 2.25 -8.57
CA ARG A 62 7.28 2.01 -10.01
C ARG A 62 6.28 2.82 -10.83
N VAL A 63 5.00 2.81 -10.45
CA VAL A 63 3.96 3.57 -11.17
C VAL A 63 4.21 5.07 -11.04
N LEU A 64 4.57 5.56 -9.85
CA LEU A 64 4.89 6.97 -9.62
C LEU A 64 6.09 7.44 -10.45
N ARG A 65 7.12 6.60 -10.58
CA ARG A 65 8.28 6.85 -11.45
C ARG A 65 7.86 6.97 -12.92
N MET A 66 6.96 6.09 -13.38
CA MET A 66 6.40 6.16 -14.75
C MET A 66 5.51 7.38 -14.96
N ALA A 67 4.79 7.80 -13.92
CA ALA A 67 3.96 9.01 -13.94
C ALA A 67 4.79 10.30 -13.89
N ARG A 68 6.09 10.22 -13.54
CA ARG A 68 6.99 11.35 -13.26
C ARG A 68 6.46 12.21 -12.12
N TYR A 69 5.96 11.57 -11.07
CA TYR A 69 5.49 12.26 -9.88
C TYR A 69 6.65 12.95 -9.16
N GLU A 70 6.52 14.26 -8.92
CA GLU A 70 7.59 15.07 -8.32
C GLU A 70 7.86 14.71 -6.86
N GLY A 71 6.84 14.29 -6.10
CA GLY A 71 6.96 13.92 -4.68
C GLY A 71 7.37 12.46 -4.43
N LEU A 72 8.01 11.81 -5.40
CA LEU A 72 8.38 10.39 -5.30
C LEU A 72 9.36 10.12 -4.15
N ASP A 73 10.36 10.99 -3.98
CA ASP A 73 11.41 10.78 -2.98
C ASP A 73 10.86 10.89 -1.56
N GLU A 74 10.00 11.88 -1.28
CA GLU A 74 9.32 12.02 0.02
C GLU A 74 8.39 10.84 0.31
N HIS A 75 7.75 10.29 -0.72
CA HIS A 75 6.85 9.17 -0.59
C HIS A 75 7.60 7.85 -0.31
N ILE A 76 8.73 7.60 -0.97
CA ILE A 76 9.65 6.48 -0.64
C ILE A 76 10.14 6.57 0.81
N GLU A 77 10.44 7.78 1.29
CA GLU A 77 10.88 7.99 2.67
C GLU A 77 9.76 7.67 3.68
N ALA A 78 8.50 7.96 3.33
CA ALA A 78 7.35 7.53 4.13
C ALA A 78 7.24 6.00 4.20
N HIS A 79 7.39 5.31 3.06
CA HIS A 79 7.42 3.84 3.02
C HIS A 79 8.53 3.25 3.90
N ASN A 80 9.74 3.80 3.83
CA ASN A 80 10.88 3.34 4.64
C ASN A 80 10.58 3.43 6.15
N LYS A 81 10.01 4.55 6.60
CA LYS A 81 9.61 4.73 8.01
C LYS A 81 8.56 3.71 8.45
N TRP A 82 7.63 3.33 7.56
CA TRP A 82 6.67 2.30 7.91
C TRP A 82 7.31 0.92 8.01
N ARG A 83 8.23 0.57 7.09
CA ARG A 83 8.99 -0.70 7.14
C ARG A 83 9.78 -0.82 8.46
N GLU A 84 10.41 0.26 8.91
CA GLU A 84 11.10 0.32 10.21
C GLU A 84 10.14 -0.01 11.37
N ARG A 85 8.95 0.60 11.38
CA ARG A 85 7.93 0.36 12.41
C ARG A 85 7.37 -1.05 12.39
N LEU A 86 7.24 -1.64 11.21
CA LEU A 86 6.83 -3.04 11.08
C LEU A 86 7.92 -3.97 11.66
N SER A 87 9.19 -3.71 11.38
CA SER A 87 10.32 -4.48 11.93
C SER A 87 10.43 -4.35 13.45
N GLU A 88 10.15 -3.16 14.01
CA GLU A 88 10.06 -2.96 15.47
C GLU A 88 8.95 -3.85 16.09
N LEU A 89 7.79 -3.96 15.43
CA LEU A 89 6.71 -4.84 15.89
C LEU A 89 7.11 -6.31 15.81
N GLN A 90 7.77 -6.76 14.74
CA GLN A 90 8.29 -8.13 14.64
C GLN A 90 9.24 -8.45 15.81
N THR A 91 10.22 -7.57 16.06
CA THR A 91 11.16 -7.71 17.18
C THR A 91 10.45 -7.75 18.54
N THR A 92 9.42 -6.92 18.71
CA THR A 92 8.59 -6.89 19.92
C THR A 92 7.89 -8.22 20.16
N LEU A 93 7.37 -8.84 19.09
CA LEU A 93 6.64 -10.11 19.16
C LEU A 93 7.54 -11.33 19.40
N GLU A 94 8.79 -11.29 18.93
CA GLU A 94 9.79 -12.35 19.15
C GLU A 94 10.46 -12.28 20.53
N GLY A 95 10.46 -11.09 21.15
CA GLY A 95 11.08 -10.84 22.45
C GLY A 95 10.20 -11.24 23.66
N LYS A 96 10.60 -10.73 24.84
CA LYS A 96 9.81 -10.85 26.09
C LYS A 96 8.79 -9.72 26.28
N ALA A 97 8.53 -8.91 25.25
CA ALA A 97 7.65 -7.76 25.39
C ALA A 97 6.21 -8.22 25.67
N ASP A 98 5.48 -7.44 26.46
CA ASP A 98 4.11 -7.79 26.79
C ASP A 98 3.15 -7.56 25.60
N ARG A 99 2.05 -8.32 25.60
CA ARG A 99 0.98 -8.23 24.59
C ARG A 99 0.44 -6.81 24.39
N ARG A 100 0.49 -5.96 25.42
CA ARG A 100 -0.01 -4.58 25.37
C ARG A 100 0.88 -3.72 24.46
N SER A 101 2.19 -3.93 24.48
CA SER A 101 3.14 -3.21 23.63
C SER A 101 2.95 -3.58 22.16
N ALA A 102 2.76 -4.88 21.86
CA ALA A 102 2.43 -5.34 20.52
C ALA A 102 1.11 -4.76 19.99
N LEU A 103 0.06 -4.71 20.82
CA LEU A 103 -1.22 -4.09 20.46
C LEU A 103 -1.06 -2.60 20.11
N LYS A 104 -0.31 -1.84 20.92
CA LYS A 104 -0.07 -0.41 20.65
C LYS A 104 0.65 -0.18 19.33
N LEU A 105 1.67 -0.98 19.02
CA LEU A 105 2.39 -0.90 17.75
C LEU A 105 1.50 -1.32 16.57
N SER A 106 0.69 -2.37 16.71
CA SER A 106 -0.31 -2.77 15.70
C SER A 106 -1.34 -1.66 15.43
N ASP A 107 -1.85 -1.00 16.47
CA ASP A 107 -2.76 0.15 16.36
C ASP A 107 -2.06 1.35 15.68
N PHE A 108 -0.77 1.57 15.95
CA PHE A 108 0.02 2.61 15.28
C PHE A 108 0.20 2.33 13.79
N LEU A 109 0.57 1.10 13.40
CA LEU A 109 0.71 0.73 11.98
C LEU A 109 -0.61 0.89 11.22
N SER A 110 -1.71 0.54 11.90
CA SER A 110 -3.08 0.72 11.42
C SER A 110 -3.43 2.17 11.15
N ASP A 111 -3.19 3.06 12.12
CA ASP A 111 -3.44 4.50 11.99
C ASP A 111 -2.53 5.12 10.93
N TRP A 112 -1.25 4.73 10.89
CA TRP A 112 -0.32 5.21 9.88
C TRP A 112 -0.77 4.86 8.47
N LEU A 113 -1.12 3.59 8.20
CA LEU A 113 -1.52 3.18 6.84
C LEU A 113 -2.75 3.95 6.37
N ILE A 114 -3.75 4.11 7.23
CA ILE A 114 -4.95 4.87 6.87
C ILE A 114 -4.64 6.33 6.59
N ARG A 115 -3.75 6.96 7.36
CA ARG A 115 -3.34 8.36 7.13
C ARG A 115 -2.49 8.51 5.87
N HIS A 116 -1.65 7.54 5.57
CA HIS A 116 -0.85 7.51 4.36
C HIS A 116 -1.77 7.44 3.13
N ILE A 117 -2.69 6.47 3.09
CA ILE A 117 -3.65 6.29 1.99
C ILE A 117 -4.56 7.51 1.79
N LEU A 118 -5.06 8.11 2.88
CA LEU A 118 -5.94 9.28 2.81
C LEU A 118 -5.19 10.61 2.64
N GLY A 119 -3.86 10.60 2.74
CA GLY A 119 -3.04 11.80 2.82
C GLY A 119 -1.99 11.85 1.74
N ASP A 120 -0.98 10.99 1.83
CA ASP A 120 0.13 10.95 0.90
C ASP A 120 -0.28 10.35 -0.45
N ASP A 121 -1.03 9.25 -0.45
CA ASP A 121 -1.34 8.52 -1.69
C ASP A 121 -2.33 9.30 -2.56
N GLN A 122 -3.21 10.07 -1.91
CA GLN A 122 -4.12 10.99 -2.61
C GLN A 122 -3.37 12.07 -3.40
N LYS A 123 -2.14 12.44 -3.01
CA LYS A 123 -1.38 13.51 -3.69
C LYS A 123 -0.93 13.10 -5.09
N PHE A 124 -0.70 11.81 -5.33
CA PHE A 124 -0.28 11.33 -6.65
C PHE A 124 -1.41 10.93 -7.57
N LYS A 125 -2.65 10.82 -7.06
CA LYS A 125 -3.84 10.42 -7.84
C LYS A 125 -3.95 11.15 -9.19
N PRO A 126 -3.79 12.49 -9.29
CA PRO A 126 -3.83 13.17 -10.58
C PRO A 126 -2.74 12.70 -11.57
N ALA A 127 -1.56 12.35 -11.08
CA ALA A 127 -0.46 11.85 -11.91
C ALA A 127 -0.76 10.45 -12.46
N ILE A 128 -1.42 9.60 -11.68
CA ILE A 128 -1.91 8.28 -12.09
C ILE A 128 -2.99 8.41 -13.16
N GLU A 129 -4.01 9.23 -12.93
CA GLU A 129 -5.09 9.48 -13.88
C GLU A 129 -4.55 10.01 -15.22
N ALA A 130 -3.59 10.95 -15.16
CA ALA A 130 -2.91 11.45 -16.35
C ALA A 130 -2.13 10.35 -17.10
N LEU A 131 -1.43 9.46 -16.37
CA LEU A 131 -0.72 8.33 -16.97
C LEU A 131 -1.67 7.36 -17.68
N VAL A 132 -2.81 7.03 -17.05
CA VAL A 132 -3.84 6.16 -17.63
C VAL A 132 -4.43 6.79 -18.90
N ASN A 133 -4.74 8.08 -18.87
CA ASN A 133 -5.28 8.79 -20.03
C ASN A 133 -4.28 8.84 -21.19
N ARG A 134 -2.99 9.05 -20.92
CA ARG A 134 -1.92 8.99 -21.94
C ARG A 134 -1.82 7.62 -22.59
N ARG A 135 -1.94 6.54 -21.80
CA ARG A 135 -1.93 5.16 -22.33
C ARG A 135 -3.14 4.86 -23.22
N LYS A 136 -4.33 5.33 -22.84
CA LYS A 136 -5.55 5.19 -23.67
C LYS A 136 -5.43 5.95 -24.99
N ALA A 137 -4.90 7.17 -24.96
CA ALA A 137 -4.69 7.98 -26.17
C ALA A 137 -3.62 7.37 -27.10
N GLY A 138 -2.53 6.82 -26.56
CA GLY A 138 -1.47 6.17 -27.33
C GLY A 138 -1.86 4.83 -27.96
N SER A 139 -2.85 4.14 -27.39
CA SER A 139 -3.37 2.88 -27.93
C SER A 139 -4.42 3.06 -29.05
N GLY A 140 -4.81 4.31 -29.37
CA GLY A 140 -5.85 4.65 -30.34
C GLY A 140 -5.36 5.06 -31.72
N ASN A 141 -4.06 4.94 -32.03
CA ASN A 141 -3.48 5.40 -33.31
C ASN A 141 -2.67 4.32 -34.04
N ASP A 142 -3.27 3.13 -34.23
CA ASP A 142 -2.80 2.13 -35.21
C ASP A 142 -3.99 1.76 -36.11
N GLY A 143 -4.19 2.54 -37.17
CA GLY A 143 -5.18 2.19 -38.20
C GLY A 143 -5.72 3.35 -39.01
N ASN A 144 -4.88 4.01 -39.82
CA ASN A 144 -5.27 4.40 -41.18
C ASN A 144 -4.03 4.86 -42.01
N GLN A 145 -3.30 3.90 -42.59
CA GLN A 145 -2.55 4.18 -43.82
C GLN A 145 -3.42 3.70 -44.98
N SER A 146 -4.30 4.58 -45.46
CA SER A 146 -4.87 4.45 -46.80
C SER A 146 -3.91 5.13 -47.77
N THR A 147 -3.18 4.34 -48.52
CA THR A 147 -2.38 4.76 -49.68
C THR A 147 -3.30 5.36 -50.75
N PRO A 148 -2.90 6.43 -51.45
CA PRO A 148 -3.60 6.87 -52.64
C PRO A 148 -3.06 6.10 -53.84
N GLU A 149 -3.93 5.37 -54.56
CA GLU A 149 -3.61 4.93 -55.92
C GLU A 149 -4.57 5.60 -56.92
N SER A 150 -3.94 6.48 -57.70
CA SER A 150 -4.07 6.79 -59.14
C SER A 150 -5.44 6.82 -59.81
#